data_AF-A0A357M5V1-F1
#
_entry.id   AF-A0A357M5V1-F1
#
_cell.length_a   1.000
_cell.length_b   1.000
_cell.length_c   1.000
_cell.angle_alpha   90.00
_cell.angle_beta   90.00
_cell.angle_gamma   90.00
#
_symmetry.space_group_name_H-M   'P 1'
#
loop_
_entity.id
_entity.type
_entity.pdbx_description
1 polymer ?
#
loop_
_entity_poly.entity_id
_entity_poly.type
_entity_poly.pdbx_seq_one_letter_code
_entity_poly.pdbx_strand_id
1 'polypeptide(L)'
;MDNEEAFKKAISADGTWIAATLKDLSFTEDLVLDGQFTNKDKPARKIALYTQDAEHNITNSYKLTAPKLTIKSKNARIQGGTFIGDVYVEADGFSLVNATVEGNVYFADAKYQSTFDTSDQGKVTGVTEVKK
;
A
#
# COMPACT_ATOMS: atom_id res chain seq x y z
N MET A 1 10.29 9.21 -3.52
CA MET A 1 10.18 8.84 -4.94
C MET A 1 9.36 9.91 -5.61
N ASP A 2 9.97 10.54 -6.59
CA ASP A 2 9.43 11.66 -7.36
C ASP A 2 9.18 11.29 -8.83
N ASN A 3 9.30 10.01 -9.19
CA ASN A 3 9.01 9.47 -10.51
C ASN A 3 8.59 7.98 -10.43
N GLU A 4 7.92 7.53 -11.49
CA GLU A 4 7.29 6.23 -11.63
C GLU A 4 8.30 5.07 -11.67
N GLU A 5 9.44 5.26 -12.33
CA GLU A 5 10.48 4.23 -12.45
C GLU A 5 11.10 3.90 -11.08
N ALA A 6 11.46 4.94 -10.33
CA ALA A 6 11.98 4.80 -8.98
C ALA A 6 10.96 4.14 -8.04
N PHE A 7 9.68 4.47 -8.19
CA PHE A 7 8.61 3.84 -7.42
C PHE A 7 8.47 2.35 -7.75
N LYS A 8 8.42 1.98 -9.05
CA LYS A 8 8.34 0.57 -9.49
C LYS A 8 9.51 -0.25 -8.97
N LYS A 9 10.73 0.29 -9.05
CA LYS A 9 11.92 -0.38 -8.52
C LYS A 9 11.79 -0.64 -7.02
N ALA A 10 11.27 0.31 -6.25
CA ALA A 10 11.16 0.17 -4.81
C ALA A 10 10.07 -0.83 -4.34
N ILE A 11 8.95 -0.92 -5.08
CA ILE A 11 7.88 -1.90 -4.78
C ILE A 11 8.17 -3.31 -5.32
N SER A 12 9.24 -3.48 -6.10
CA SER A 12 9.68 -4.79 -6.60
C SER A 12 10.25 -5.69 -5.48
N ALA A 13 10.43 -6.98 -5.80
CA ALA A 13 10.99 -7.97 -4.88
C ALA A 13 12.40 -7.62 -4.37
N ASP A 14 13.21 -6.95 -5.21
CA ASP A 14 14.57 -6.50 -4.90
C ASP A 14 14.63 -5.04 -4.42
N GLY A 15 13.47 -4.46 -4.09
CA GLY A 15 13.32 -3.07 -3.70
C GLY A 15 13.71 -2.78 -2.24
N THR A 16 12.98 -1.86 -1.62
CA THR A 16 13.27 -1.38 -0.25
C THR A 16 12.06 -1.54 0.65
N TRP A 17 12.23 -1.92 1.92
CA TRP A 17 11.12 -2.14 2.86
C TRP A 17 10.05 -1.02 2.88
N ILE A 18 10.44 0.22 2.58
CA ILE A 18 9.58 1.39 2.39
C ILE A 18 9.70 1.97 0.97
N ALA A 19 8.56 2.26 0.34
CA ALA A 19 8.41 3.03 -0.88
C ALA A 19 7.64 4.32 -0.57
N ALA A 20 8.36 5.44 -0.43
CA ALA A 20 7.77 6.72 -0.07
C ALA A 20 7.66 7.65 -1.28
N THR A 21 6.47 8.17 -1.60
CA THR A 21 6.27 9.16 -2.66
C THR A 21 6.44 10.59 -2.11
N LEU A 22 6.86 11.51 -2.97
CA LEU A 22 7.02 12.95 -2.65
C LEU A 22 6.04 13.83 -3.44
N LYS A 23 5.19 13.20 -4.24
CA LYS A 23 4.17 13.82 -5.10
C LYS A 23 3.21 12.73 -5.56
N ASP A 24 2.15 13.15 -6.25
CA ASP A 24 1.23 12.24 -6.92
C ASP A 24 1.94 11.48 -8.05
N LEU A 25 1.63 10.20 -8.19
CA LEU A 25 2.12 9.33 -9.27
C LEU A 25 0.93 8.65 -9.95
N SER A 26 1.02 8.48 -11.27
CA SER A 26 -0.04 7.85 -12.07
C SER A 26 0.54 6.81 -13.01
N PHE A 27 -0.08 5.63 -13.02
CA PHE A 27 0.32 4.49 -13.83
C PHE A 27 -0.85 4.04 -14.69
N THR A 28 -0.55 3.68 -15.94
CA THR A 28 -1.50 3.02 -16.84
C THR A 28 -1.44 1.49 -16.74
N GLU A 29 -0.42 0.96 -16.06
CA GLU A 29 -0.17 -0.47 -15.85
C GLU A 29 -0.47 -0.89 -14.42
N ASP A 30 -0.69 -2.19 -14.23
CA ASP A 30 -0.86 -2.80 -12.92
C ASP A 30 0.44 -2.75 -12.11
N LEU A 31 0.30 -2.57 -10.80
CA LEU A 31 1.41 -2.56 -9.85
C LEU A 31 1.43 -3.84 -9.02
N VAL A 32 2.63 -4.28 -8.63
CA VAL A 32 2.84 -5.41 -7.73
C VAL A 32 3.79 -4.99 -6.62
N LEU A 33 3.32 -5.04 -5.37
CA LEU A 33 4.13 -4.90 -4.18
C LEU A 33 4.64 -6.29 -3.76
N ASP A 34 5.88 -6.58 -4.14
CA ASP A 34 6.51 -7.89 -3.92
C ASP A 34 7.73 -7.78 -2.98
N GLY A 35 8.29 -8.92 -2.59
CA GLY A 35 9.44 -9.04 -1.70
C GLY A 35 9.06 -9.14 -0.24
N GLN A 36 9.94 -9.74 0.56
CA GLN A 36 9.76 -9.89 2.00
C GLN A 36 10.89 -9.13 2.70
N PHE A 37 10.53 -8.12 3.48
CA PHE A 37 11.49 -7.23 4.13
C PHE A 37 11.23 -7.18 5.63
N THR A 38 12.25 -6.78 6.38
CA THR A 38 12.17 -6.58 7.83
C THR A 38 12.47 -5.13 8.21
N ASN A 39 11.78 -4.63 9.23
CA ASN A 39 12.12 -3.38 9.90
C ASN A 39 12.05 -3.63 11.41
N LYS A 40 13.11 -3.28 12.14
CA LYS A 40 13.26 -3.59 13.58
C LYS A 40 12.98 -5.07 13.90
N ASP A 41 13.63 -5.97 13.13
CA ASP A 41 13.55 -7.43 13.26
C ASP A 41 12.15 -8.06 13.07
N LYS A 42 11.21 -7.30 12.49
CA LYS A 42 9.85 -7.77 12.20
C LYS A 42 9.53 -7.65 10.70
N PRO A 43 8.78 -8.59 10.11
CA PRO A 43 8.32 -8.46 8.74
C PRO A 43 7.52 -7.17 8.56
N ALA A 44 7.90 -6.35 7.57
CA ALA A 44 7.29 -5.07 7.30
C ALA A 44 7.46 -4.66 5.85
N ARG A 45 6.37 -4.17 5.24
CA ARG A 45 6.39 -3.54 3.92
C ARG A 45 5.53 -2.27 3.95
N LYS A 46 5.99 -1.17 3.36
CA LYS A 46 5.26 0.11 3.43
C LYS A 46 5.26 0.85 2.10
N ILE A 47 4.07 1.25 1.64
CA ILE A 47 3.88 2.32 0.67
C ILE A 47 3.50 3.57 1.47
N ALA A 48 4.37 4.58 1.49
CA ALA A 48 4.14 5.83 2.18
C ALA A 48 3.74 6.91 1.16
N LEU A 49 2.49 7.37 1.23
CA LEU A 49 1.95 8.37 0.32
C LEU A 49 1.90 9.74 1.01
N TYR A 50 2.92 10.09 1.78
CA TYR A 50 2.92 11.29 2.60
C TYR A 50 4.32 11.79 2.94
N THR A 51 4.43 13.08 3.26
CA THR A 51 5.58 13.67 3.97
C THR A 51 5.20 13.97 5.42
N GLN A 52 6.21 14.07 6.29
CA GLN A 52 6.03 14.42 7.69
C GLN A 52 7.09 15.40 8.17
N ASP A 53 6.81 16.10 9.27
CA ASP A 53 7.78 16.92 10.01
C ASP A 53 8.66 16.06 10.95
N ALA A 54 9.49 16.71 11.76
CA ALA A 54 10.38 16.05 12.71
C ALA A 54 9.62 15.40 13.87
N GLU A 55 8.44 15.92 14.19
CA GLU A 55 7.52 15.45 15.22
C GLU A 55 6.59 14.31 14.74
N HIS A 56 6.77 13.86 13.49
CA HIS A 56 5.98 12.82 12.84
C HIS A 56 4.52 13.20 12.51
N ASN A 57 4.21 14.49 12.45
CA ASN A 57 2.94 14.94 11.91
C ASN A 57 2.98 14.88 10.39
N ILE A 58 1.90 14.38 9.77
CA ILE A 58 1.77 14.37 8.31
C ILE A 58 1.63 15.82 7.83
N THR A 59 2.51 16.22 6.92
CA THR A 59 2.55 17.56 6.34
C THR A 59 1.94 17.62 4.93
N ASN A 60 1.97 16.53 4.19
CA ASN A 60 1.28 16.38 2.90
C ASN A 60 0.84 14.93 2.70
N SER A 61 -0.23 14.75 1.92
CA SER A 61 -0.74 13.46 1.46
C SER A 61 -0.80 13.45 -0.05
N TYR A 62 -0.48 12.30 -0.66
CA TYR A 62 -0.39 12.14 -2.11
C TYR A 62 -1.32 11.05 -2.62
N LYS A 63 -1.59 11.11 -3.92
CA LYS A 63 -2.33 10.12 -4.69
C LYS A 63 -1.40 9.20 -5.46
N LEU A 64 -1.69 7.91 -5.40
CA LEU A 64 -1.10 6.90 -6.26
C LEU A 64 -2.22 6.28 -7.08
N THR A 65 -2.27 6.56 -8.38
CA THR A 65 -3.28 6.00 -9.27
C THR A 65 -2.69 4.90 -10.14
N ALA A 66 -3.35 3.74 -10.17
CA ALA A 66 -3.07 2.63 -11.07
C ALA A 66 -4.37 1.82 -11.24
N PRO A 67 -4.57 1.07 -12.34
CA PRO A 67 -5.76 0.23 -12.46
C PRO A 67 -5.87 -0.79 -11.31
N LYS A 68 -4.74 -1.39 -10.94
CA LYS A 68 -4.65 -2.42 -9.91
C LYS A 68 -3.34 -2.37 -9.14
N LEU A 69 -3.38 -2.71 -7.85
CA LEU A 69 -2.22 -3.01 -7.01
C LEU A 69 -2.35 -4.40 -6.38
N THR A 70 -1.38 -5.29 -6.64
CA THR A 70 -1.32 -6.61 -6.00
C THR A 70 -0.37 -6.58 -4.80
N ILE A 71 -0.83 -7.04 -3.64
CA ILE A 71 -0.07 -7.10 -2.39
C ILE A 71 0.39 -8.54 -2.14
N LYS A 72 1.69 -8.80 -2.30
CA LYS A 72 2.31 -10.11 -2.03
C LYS A 72 3.22 -10.13 -0.79
N SER A 73 3.57 -8.96 -0.27
CA SER A 73 4.40 -8.84 0.93
C SER A 73 3.57 -8.99 2.21
N LYS A 74 4.07 -9.75 3.19
CA LYS A 74 3.46 -9.83 4.52
C LYS A 74 3.57 -8.50 5.27
N ASN A 75 2.57 -8.18 6.08
CA ASN A 75 2.50 -6.95 6.87
C ASN A 75 2.71 -5.68 6.02
N ALA A 76 2.17 -5.71 4.80
CA ALA A 76 2.19 -4.55 3.92
C ALA A 76 1.19 -3.50 4.40
N ARG A 77 1.58 -2.24 4.31
CA ARG A 77 0.66 -1.12 4.59
C ARG A 77 0.74 -0.01 3.57
N ILE A 78 -0.41 0.58 3.28
CA ILE A 78 -0.50 1.89 2.63
C ILE A 78 -0.74 2.92 3.72
N GLN A 79 0.03 4.00 3.73
CA GLN A 79 -0.04 5.00 4.80
C GLN A 79 -0.10 6.43 4.27
N GLY A 80 -0.96 7.25 4.88
CA GLY A 80 -0.92 8.71 4.83
C GLY A 80 -1.47 9.37 3.55
N GLY A 81 -2.08 8.63 2.63
CA GLY A 81 -2.59 9.18 1.38
C GLY A 81 -3.61 8.27 0.71
N THR A 82 -3.82 8.44 -0.60
CA THR A 82 -4.88 7.73 -1.33
C THR A 82 -4.32 6.88 -2.45
N PHE A 83 -4.66 5.59 -2.46
CA PHE A 83 -4.53 4.76 -3.64
C PHE A 83 -5.84 4.81 -4.44
N ILE A 84 -5.77 5.10 -5.74
CA ILE A 84 -6.92 5.12 -6.64
C ILE A 84 -6.77 3.95 -7.61
N GLY A 85 -7.69 2.99 -7.51
CA GLY A 85 -7.59 1.69 -8.19
C GLY A 85 -8.02 0.53 -7.29
N ASP A 86 -8.08 -0.67 -7.86
CA ASP A 86 -8.43 -1.86 -7.09
C ASP A 86 -7.18 -2.50 -6.45
N VAL A 87 -7.33 -2.97 -5.21
CA VAL A 87 -6.28 -3.68 -4.48
C VAL A 87 -6.61 -5.17 -4.42
N TYR A 88 -5.62 -6.02 -4.73
CA TYR A 88 -5.73 -7.47 -4.63
C TYR A 88 -4.70 -7.98 -3.62
N VAL A 89 -5.17 -8.64 -2.57
CA VAL A 89 -4.34 -9.05 -1.43
C VAL A 89 -4.11 -10.56 -1.45
N GLU A 90 -2.84 -10.94 -1.50
CA GLU A 90 -2.36 -12.33 -1.56
C GLU A 90 -1.45 -12.68 -0.36
N ALA A 91 -1.40 -11.83 0.66
CA ALA A 91 -0.57 -12.01 1.85
C ALA A 91 -1.26 -11.53 3.14
N ASP A 92 -0.79 -12.06 4.27
CA ASP A 92 -1.32 -11.72 5.60
C ASP A 92 -0.89 -10.32 6.06
N GLY A 93 -1.73 -9.68 6.87
CA GLY A 93 -1.41 -8.46 7.61
C GLY A 93 -1.43 -7.19 6.76
N PHE A 94 -2.15 -7.18 5.64
CA PHE A 94 -2.35 -5.94 4.88
C PHE A 94 -3.08 -4.90 5.74
N SER A 95 -2.66 -3.64 5.72
CA SER A 95 -3.35 -2.59 6.47
C SER A 95 -3.36 -1.22 5.80
N LEU A 96 -4.37 -0.43 6.16
CA LEU A 96 -4.51 0.97 5.78
C LEU A 96 -4.35 1.84 7.02
N VAL A 97 -3.37 2.75 7.00
CA VAL A 97 -3.03 3.62 8.13
C VAL A 97 -3.16 5.08 7.70
N ASN A 98 -4.17 5.78 8.20
CA ASN A 98 -4.55 7.12 7.74
C ASN A 98 -4.52 7.21 6.21
N ALA A 99 -5.14 6.22 5.55
CA ALA A 99 -5.04 6.02 4.12
C ALA A 99 -6.38 5.58 3.54
N THR A 100 -6.62 5.96 2.29
CA THR A 100 -7.85 5.60 1.57
C THR A 100 -7.51 4.77 0.34
N VAL A 101 -8.29 3.71 0.10
CA VAL A 101 -8.41 3.06 -1.21
C VAL A 101 -9.69 3.57 -1.87
N GLU A 102 -9.52 4.40 -2.90
CA GLU A 102 -10.58 4.81 -3.83
C GLU A 102 -10.74 3.72 -4.91
N GLY A 103 -11.44 2.65 -4.53
CA GLY A 103 -11.60 1.43 -5.31
C GLY A 103 -12.04 0.27 -4.43
N ASN A 104 -11.88 -0.95 -4.93
CA ASN A 104 -12.23 -2.17 -4.19
C ASN A 104 -10.99 -2.81 -3.56
N VAL A 105 -11.19 -3.58 -2.49
CA VAL A 105 -10.15 -4.44 -1.91
C VAL A 105 -10.62 -5.89 -1.97
N TYR A 106 -9.92 -6.71 -2.75
CA TYR A 106 -10.20 -8.12 -2.92
C TYR A 106 -9.13 -8.95 -2.24
N PHE A 107 -9.56 -10.02 -1.57
CA PHE A 107 -8.66 -10.99 -0.93
C PHE A 107 -8.71 -12.31 -1.68
N ALA A 108 -7.54 -12.87 -1.99
CA ALA A 108 -7.45 -14.18 -2.65
C ALA A 108 -7.93 -15.33 -1.75
N ASP A 109 -7.94 -15.14 -0.43
CA ASP A 109 -8.38 -16.13 0.55
C ASP A 109 -8.94 -15.42 1.81
N ALA A 110 -9.91 -16.06 2.47
CA ALA A 110 -10.50 -15.58 3.71
C ALA A 110 -9.46 -15.38 4.83
N LYS A 111 -8.38 -16.16 4.86
CA LYS A 111 -7.29 -15.99 5.83
C LYS A 111 -6.63 -14.62 5.71
N TYR A 112 -6.43 -14.12 4.48
CA TYR A 112 -5.83 -12.80 4.26
C TYR A 112 -6.80 -11.70 4.70
N GLN A 113 -8.09 -11.83 4.35
CA GLN A 113 -9.10 -10.87 4.78
C GLN A 113 -9.22 -10.81 6.31
N SER A 114 -9.12 -11.94 7.00
CA SER A 114 -9.20 -12.00 8.47
C SER A 114 -8.10 -11.21 9.18
N THR A 115 -7.01 -10.90 8.47
CA THR A 115 -5.87 -10.14 8.97
C THR A 115 -5.82 -8.70 8.46
N PHE A 116 -6.81 -8.28 7.65
CA PHE A 116 -6.88 -6.93 7.12
C PHE A 116 -7.22 -5.93 8.23
N ASP A 117 -6.43 -4.87 8.35
CA ASP A 117 -6.60 -3.86 9.40
C ASP A 117 -6.79 -2.45 8.81
N THR A 118 -7.89 -1.82 9.18
CA THR A 118 -8.22 -0.43 8.84
C THR A 118 -8.51 0.42 10.08
N SER A 119 -8.21 -0.08 11.28
CA SER A 119 -8.56 0.55 12.56
C SER A 119 -7.87 1.91 12.76
N ASP A 120 -6.68 2.10 12.21
CA ASP A 120 -5.93 3.35 12.25
C ASP A 120 -6.33 4.26 11.08
N GLN A 121 -7.60 4.70 11.07
CA GLN A 121 -8.13 5.66 10.07
C GLN A 121 -8.00 5.16 8.61
N GLY A 122 -8.07 3.85 8.39
CA GLY A 122 -8.13 3.26 7.06
C GLY A 122 -9.52 3.31 6.45
N LYS A 123 -9.63 3.60 5.15
CA LYS A 123 -10.91 3.63 4.43
C LYS A 123 -10.84 2.93 3.07
N VAL A 124 -11.88 2.18 2.73
CA VAL A 124 -12.14 1.64 1.39
C VAL A 124 -13.45 2.23 0.90
N THR A 125 -13.49 2.80 -0.30
CA THR A 125 -14.73 3.41 -0.84
C THR A 125 -15.61 2.42 -1.61
N GLY A 126 -15.01 1.37 -2.17
CA GLY A 126 -15.70 0.28 -2.85
C GLY A 126 -15.97 -0.92 -1.93
N VAL A 127 -16.03 -2.11 -2.51
CA VAL A 127 -16.28 -3.34 -1.75
C VAL A 127 -15.01 -3.89 -1.10
N THR A 128 -15.20 -4.66 -0.03
CA THR A 128 -14.16 -5.42 0.65
C THR A 128 -14.65 -6.86 0.80
N GLU A 129 -14.09 -7.79 0.02
CA GLU A 129 -14.55 -9.18 -0.02
C GLU A 129 -13.47 -10.18 -0.43
N VAL A 130 -13.67 -11.45 -0.10
CA VAL A 130 -12.91 -12.54 -0.72
C VAL A 130 -13.38 -12.71 -2.16
N LYS A 131 -12.44 -12.69 -3.11
CA LYS A 131 -12.69 -12.97 -4.52
C LYS A 131 -11.72 -14.06 -4.98
N LYS A 132 -12.28 -15.24 -5.21
CA LYS A 132 -11.56 -16.42 -5.72
C LYS A 132 -11.39 -16.36 -7.23
#